data_AF-A0A9X1Q777-F1
#
_entry.id   AF-A0A9X1Q777-F1
#
_cell.length_a   1.000
_cell.length_b   1.000
_cell.length_c   1.000
_cell.angle_alpha   90.00
_cell.angle_beta   90.00
_cell.angle_gamma   90.00
#
_symmetry.space_group_name_H-M   'P 1'
#
loop_
_entity.id
_entity.type
_entity.pdbx_description
1 polymer ?
#
loop_
_entity_poly.entity_id
_entity_poly.type
_entity_poly.pdbx_seq_one_letter_code
_entity_poly.pdbx_strand_id
1 'polypeptide(L)' 'SLPGGRVARLTHFGSFEGLGASWERLLSWMQARGLSAGEDRWETYVTQPSPDMDPRDLRTELNWPVAD' A
#
# COMPACT_ATOMS: atom_id res chain seq x y z
N SER A 1 2.12 -19.70 -2.18
CA SER A 1 2.50 -18.64 -3.14
C SER A 1 1.28 -17.79 -3.41
N LEU A 2 1.46 -16.50 -3.74
CA LEU A 2 0.36 -15.68 -4.27
C LEU A 2 0.18 -16.00 -5.76
N PRO A 3 -1.05 -15.92 -6.30
CA PRO A 3 -1.27 -16.02 -7.74
C PRO A 3 -0.52 -14.89 -8.48
N GLY A 4 -0.03 -15.17 -9.68
CA GLY A 4 0.56 -14.15 -10.54
C GLY A 4 -0.50 -13.17 -11.03
N GLY A 5 -0.13 -11.90 -11.24
CA GLY A 5 -1.05 -10.88 -11.70
C GLY A 5 -0.47 -9.47 -11.58
N ARG A 6 -1.23 -8.47 -12.09
CA ARG A 6 -0.87 -7.06 -11.92
C ARG A 6 -1.28 -6.57 -10.53
N VAL A 7 -0.42 -5.76 -9.93
CA VAL A 7 -0.63 -5.17 -8.61
C VAL A 7 -0.34 -3.67 -8.70
N ALA A 8 -1.29 -2.85 -8.24
CA ALA A 8 -1.04 -1.45 -7.97
C ALA A 8 -0.35 -1.33 -6.60
N ARG A 9 0.77 -0.60 -6.56
CA ARG A 9 1.58 -0.44 -5.34
C ARG A 9 1.79 1.03 -5.01
N LEU A 10 1.69 1.34 -3.72
CA LEU A 10 2.11 2.62 -3.14
C LEU A 10 3.00 2.34 -1.92
N THR A 11 4.16 2.97 -1.85
CA THR A 11 4.98 2.96 -0.63
C THR A 11 4.61 4.16 0.24
N HIS A 12 4.13 3.89 1.45
CA HIS A 12 3.90 4.88 2.49
C HIS A 12 5.21 5.19 3.22
N PHE A 13 5.50 6.47 3.38
CA PHE A 13 6.65 6.99 4.11
C PHE A 13 6.10 7.72 5.35
N GLY A 14 6.35 7.20 6.54
CA GLY A 14 5.82 7.78 7.78
C GLY A 14 5.12 6.79 8.71
N SER A 15 4.55 7.36 9.77
CA SER A 15 3.77 6.65 10.79
C SER A 15 2.58 5.89 10.20
N PHE A 16 2.23 4.76 10.83
CA PHE A 16 1.09 3.93 10.44
C PHE A 16 -0.27 4.65 10.52
N GLU A 17 -0.37 5.77 11.26
CA GLU A 17 -1.57 6.61 11.27
C GLU A 17 -1.95 7.12 9.87
N GLY A 18 -0.96 7.31 8.98
CA GLY A 18 -1.17 7.80 7.61
C GLY A 18 -1.57 6.73 6.59
N LEU A 19 -1.74 5.47 7.00
CA LEU A 19 -2.03 4.36 6.07
C LEU A 19 -3.42 4.49 5.44
N GLY A 20 -4.43 4.96 6.18
CA GLY A 20 -5.78 5.17 5.64
C GLY A 20 -5.80 6.11 4.44
N ALA A 21 -5.22 7.31 4.60
CA ALA A 21 -5.10 8.29 3.51
C ALA A 21 -4.26 7.77 2.34
N SER A 22 -3.28 6.90 2.62
CA SER A 22 -2.45 6.28 1.59
C SER A 22 -3.21 5.24 0.77
N TRP A 23 -4.10 4.47 1.41
CA TRP A 23 -5.03 3.57 0.72
C TRP A 23 -6.01 4.32 -0.17
N GLU A 24 -6.59 5.41 0.31
CA GLU A 24 -7.46 6.29 -0.49
C GLU A 24 -6.72 6.83 -1.71
N ARG A 25 -5.48 7.31 -1.53
CA ARG A 25 -4.66 7.80 -2.63
C ARG A 25 -4.34 6.72 -3.67
N LEU A 26 -4.06 5.49 -3.25
CA LEU A 26 -3.86 4.37 -4.18
C LEU A 26 -5.14 4.07 -4.96
N LEU A 27 -6.30 4.02 -4.30
CA LEU A 27 -7.58 3.79 -4.96
C LEU A 27 -7.92 4.89 -5.97
N SER A 28 -7.78 6.16 -5.58
CA SER A 28 -8.01 7.29 -6.49
C SER A 28 -7.08 7.24 -7.70
N TRP A 29 -5.82 6.85 -7.50
CA TRP A 29 -4.87 6.66 -8.60
C TRP A 29 -5.28 5.51 -9.53
N MET A 30 -5.76 4.38 -8.99
CA MET A 30 -6.26 3.25 -9.79
C MET A 30 -7.48 3.68 -10.63
N GLN A 31 -8.44 4.37 -10.00
CA GLN A 31 -9.64 4.87 -10.67
C GLN A 31 -9.31 5.86 -11.79
N ALA A 32 -8.37 6.79 -11.56
CA ALA A 32 -7.91 7.74 -12.57
C ALA A 32 -7.23 7.07 -13.78
N ARG A 33 -6.75 5.82 -13.60
CA ARG A 33 -6.16 4.99 -14.66
C ARG A 33 -7.14 4.02 -15.29
N GLY A 34 -8.41 4.04 -14.89
CA GLY A 34 -9.42 3.07 -15.35
C GLY A 34 -9.13 1.64 -14.90
N LEU A 35 -8.39 1.47 -13.79
CA LEU A 35 -8.07 0.16 -13.23
C LEU A 35 -9.11 -0.22 -12.17
N SER A 36 -9.59 -1.46 -12.24
CA SER A 36 -10.46 -2.05 -11.25
C SER A 36 -9.65 -2.65 -10.10
N ALA A 37 -10.09 -2.41 -8.87
CA ALA A 37 -9.50 -3.00 -7.68
C ALA A 37 -10.00 -4.44 -7.48
N GLY A 38 -9.08 -5.36 -7.17
CA GLY A 38 -9.43 -6.71 -6.72
C GLY A 38 -10.04 -6.72 -5.32
N GLU A 39 -10.55 -7.88 -4.90
CA GLU A 39 -11.25 -8.04 -3.61
C GLU A 39 -10.31 -7.84 -2.41
N ASP A 40 -9.16 -8.51 -2.41
CA ASP A 40 -8.21 -8.49 -1.31
C ASP A 40 -7.03 -7.54 -1.58
N ARG A 41 -6.57 -6.86 -0.53
CA ARG A 41 -5.38 -6.01 -0.54
C ARG A 41 -4.53 -6.31 0.69
N TRP A 42 -3.22 -6.06 0.62
CA TRP A 42 -2.31 -6.35 1.73
C TRP A 42 -1.25 -5.27 1.93
N GLU A 43 -0.66 -5.31 3.13
CA GLU A 43 0.43 -4.45 3.54
C GLU A 43 1.72 -5.26 3.66
N THR A 44 2.85 -4.65 3.32
CA THR A 44 4.18 -5.20 3.59
C THR A 44 4.98 -4.17 4.37
N TYR A 45 5.21 -4.47 5.64
CA TYR A 45 5.99 -3.63 6.55
C TYR A 45 7.48 -3.85 6.26
N VAL A 46 8.04 -2.99 5.40
CA VAL A 46 9.42 -3.13 4.90
C VAL A 46 10.41 -2.76 5.99
N THR A 47 10.11 -1.71 6.75
CA THR A 47 10.91 -1.32 7.91
C THR A 47 10.35 -1.97 9.17
N GLN A 48 11.20 -2.67 9.94
CA GLN A 48 10.82 -3.14 11.27
C GLN A 48 10.77 -1.94 12.24
N PRO A 49 9.63 -1.69 12.92
CA PRO A 49 9.52 -0.59 13.87
C PRO A 49 10.31 -0.88 15.16
N SER A 50 10.85 0.16 15.78
CA SER A 50 11.40 0.13 17.14
C SER A 50 10.92 1.34 17.95
N PRO A 51 10.92 1.30 19.29
CA PRO A 51 10.41 2.39 20.13
C PRO A 51 11.14 3.73 19.92
N ASP A 52 12.44 3.69 19.62
CA ASP A 52 13.29 4.87 19.49
C ASP A 52 13.48 5.33 18.03
N MET A 53 12.77 4.72 17.08
CA MET A 53 12.87 5.02 15.66
C MET A 53 12.13 6.32 15.29
N ASP A 54 12.70 7.11 14.38
CA ASP A 54 11.97 8.21 13.76
C ASP A 54 10.84 7.64 12.88
N PRO A 55 9.56 8.00 13.12
CA PRO A 55 8.45 7.52 12.31
C PRO A 55 8.60 7.84 10.82
N ARG A 56 9.37 8.88 10.45
CA ARG A 56 9.67 9.24 9.06
C ARG A 56 10.54 8.21 8.34
N ASP A 57 11.13 7.26 9.05
CA ASP A 57 11.91 6.16 8.48
C ASP A 57 11.09 4.88 8.26
N LEU A 58 9.86 4.84 8.77
CA LEU A 58 8.94 3.73 8.52
C LEU A 58 8.52 3.67 7.05
N ARG A 59 8.55 2.46 6.49
CA ARG A 59 8.14 2.16 5.11
C ARG A 59 7.15 1.01 5.12
N THR A 60 5.99 1.25 4.54
CA THR A 60 4.96 0.22 4.33
C THR A 60 4.56 0.23 2.86
N GLU A 61 4.64 -0.91 2.19
CA GLU A 61 4.05 -1.06 0.86
C GLU A 61 2.56 -1.43 0.99
N LEU A 62 1.70 -0.67 0.32
CA LEU A 62 0.30 -0.96 0.12
C LEU A 62 0.16 -1.61 -1.25
N ASN A 63 -0.37 -2.82 -1.30
CA ASN A 63 -0.49 -3.62 -2.51
C ASN A 63 -1.96 -3.97 -2.76
N TRP A 64 -2.46 -3.60 -3.94
CA TRP A 64 -3.82 -3.90 -4.37
C TRP A 64 -3.79 -4.59 -5.75
N PRO A 65 -4.20 -5.86 -5.86
CA PRO A 65 -4.44 -6.51 -7.14
C PRO A 65 -5.29 -5.64 -8.06
N VAL A 66 -4.90 -5.60 -9.33
CA VAL A 66 -5.75 -5.05 -10.39
C VAL A 66 -6.64 -6.19 -10.87
N ALA A 67 -7.95 -6.02 -10.75
CA ALA A 67 -8.92 -6.95 -11.32
C ALA A 67 -8.84 -6.90 -12.86
N ASP A 68 -9.04 -8.05 -13.49
CA ASP A 68 -9.09 -8.18 -14.94
C ASP A 68 -10.38 -7.64 -15.55
#